data_AF-A0A517XUD5-F1
#
_entry.id   AF-A0A517XUD5-F1
#
_cell.length_a   1.000
_cell.length_b   1.000
_cell.length_c   1.000
_cell.angle_alpha   90.00
_cell.angle_beta   90.00
_cell.angle_gamma   90.00
#
_symmetry.space_group_name_H-M   'P 1'
#
loop_
_entity.id
_entity.type
_entity.pdbx_description
1 polymer ?
#
loop_
_entity_poly.entity_id
_entity_poly.type
_entity_poly.pdbx_seq_one_letter_code
_entity_poly.pdbx_strand_id
1 'polypeptide(L)'
;MAHDHHHHGESARDYFVEQLLTIFVVGALGAVGVLMYRDGKLDLILAPSFRLPVLVGGIAVLVVVAVRAVAVWQEAGQTHAHDHGPQHHGHHHHEHGPDCQHGHPVHLHAHDHPHEHGPECDHDHDHGHAHADDRVHAHHDHDHSHDDHGHSHDLAWVFARMMVLFFPVALYLIGVPNAGFSADRIAKMLGNDQALNVSIDNVATGEGSVLSFNDLNDAAYDESKREALGGKVGILVGRFDRIGDKEFRLYRLKMTCCAADTVPLKVRILTRTAVTGFNSGEWVRVKGEVRFVQQPGSTQYLPVIAVADLADIQRTPALNEYE
;
A
#
# COMPACT_ATOMS: atom_id res chain seq x y z
N MET A 1 2.75 11.30 31.67
CA MET A 1 4.13 11.81 31.87
C MET A 1 4.79 11.76 30.52
N ALA A 2 4.83 12.91 29.83
CA ALA A 2 5.50 13.05 28.54
C ALA A 2 6.97 13.33 28.83
N HIS A 3 7.86 12.54 28.24
CA HIS A 3 9.29 12.81 28.26
C HIS A 3 9.59 13.70 27.05
N ASP A 4 9.88 14.97 27.31
CA ASP A 4 10.43 15.90 26.32
C ASP A 4 11.86 15.47 26.01
N HIS A 5 12.04 14.87 24.83
CA HIS A 5 13.35 14.74 24.23
C HIS A 5 13.64 16.03 23.47
N HIS A 6 14.23 17.01 24.15
CA HIS A 6 14.82 18.17 23.51
C HIS A 6 16.04 17.73 22.69
N HIS A 7 15.84 17.51 21.40
CA HIS A 7 16.93 17.34 20.44
C HIS A 7 17.59 18.71 20.21
N HIS A 8 18.75 18.92 20.83
CA HIS A 8 19.61 20.07 20.56
C HIS A 8 20.18 19.97 19.14
N GLY A 9 19.62 20.70 18.17
CA GLY A 9 20.26 20.86 16.85
C GLY A 9 19.38 21.27 15.67
N GLU A 10 18.06 21.11 15.70
CA GLU A 10 17.20 21.44 14.55
C GLU A 10 16.77 22.90 14.55
N SER A 11 16.95 23.58 13.41
CA SER A 11 16.48 24.96 13.27
C SER A 11 14.96 25.00 13.18
N ALA A 12 14.30 26.03 13.74
CA ALA A 12 12.84 26.17 13.66
C ALA A 12 12.31 26.09 12.21
N ARG A 13 13.11 26.53 11.25
CA ARG A 13 12.84 26.40 9.82
C ARG A 13 12.70 24.94 9.40
N ASP A 14 13.61 24.07 9.81
CA ASP A 14 13.62 22.67 9.38
C ASP A 14 12.40 21.92 9.94
N TYR A 15 12.01 22.22 11.18
CA TYR A 15 10.74 21.76 11.78
C TYR A 15 9.52 22.18 10.95
N PHE A 16 9.37 23.47 10.65
CA PHE A 16 8.21 23.96 9.88
C PHE A 16 8.19 23.39 8.45
N VAL A 17 9.36 23.22 7.83
CA VAL A 17 9.47 22.60 6.50
C VAL A 17 8.99 21.15 6.54
N GLU A 18 9.40 20.36 7.54
CA GLU A 18 8.95 18.97 7.67
C GLU A 18 7.43 18.87 7.93
N GLN A 19 6.89 19.73 8.81
CA GLN A 19 5.46 19.79 9.10
C GLN A 19 4.64 20.13 7.85
N LEU A 20 5.04 21.18 7.12
CA LEU A 20 4.35 21.61 5.90
C LEU A 20 4.41 20.53 4.81
N LEU A 21 5.56 19.89 4.64
CA LEU A 21 5.73 18.84 3.65
C LEU A 21 4.88 17.60 4.00
N THR A 22 4.82 17.23 5.27
CA THR A 22 3.97 16.14 5.74
C THR A 22 2.48 16.46 5.56
N ILE A 23 2.04 17.65 5.94
CA ILE A 23 0.67 18.16 5.73
C ILE A 23 0.32 18.10 4.24
N PHE A 24 1.23 18.55 3.37
CA PHE A 24 1.03 18.53 1.92
C PHE A 24 0.88 17.11 1.37
N VAL A 25 1.80 16.19 1.68
CA VAL A 25 1.77 14.83 1.11
C VAL A 25 0.58 14.03 1.64
N VAL A 26 0.29 14.11 2.95
CA VAL A 26 -0.87 13.44 3.55
C VAL A 26 -2.18 14.05 3.06
N GLY A 27 -2.23 15.37 2.91
CA GLY A 27 -3.36 16.08 2.32
C GLY A 27 -3.61 15.67 0.86
N ALA A 28 -2.55 15.57 0.05
CA ALA A 28 -2.62 15.10 -1.33
C ALA A 28 -3.13 13.65 -1.40
N LEU A 29 -2.67 12.77 -0.51
CA LEU A 29 -3.14 11.38 -0.43
C LEU A 29 -4.65 11.31 -0.09
N GLY A 30 -5.10 12.07 0.91
CA GLY A 30 -6.52 12.15 1.26
C GLY A 30 -7.37 12.70 0.12
N ALA A 31 -6.90 13.76 -0.55
CA ALA A 31 -7.56 14.34 -1.71
C ALA A 31 -7.65 13.36 -2.88
N VAL A 32 -6.59 12.62 -3.17
CA VAL A 32 -6.60 11.57 -4.20
C VAL A 32 -7.62 10.49 -3.88
N GLY A 33 -7.75 10.05 -2.63
CA GLY A 33 -8.79 9.09 -2.24
C GLY A 33 -10.21 9.59 -2.56
N VAL A 34 -10.49 10.86 -2.28
CA VAL A 34 -11.78 11.50 -2.62
C VAL A 34 -11.97 11.65 -4.13
N LEU A 35 -10.93 12.08 -4.85
CA LEU A 35 -10.98 12.26 -6.29
C LEU A 35 -11.14 10.92 -7.03
N MET A 36 -10.50 9.85 -6.57
CA MET A 36 -10.67 8.50 -7.13
C MET A 36 -12.12 8.00 -7.00
N TYR A 37 -12.80 8.34 -5.89
CA TYR A 37 -14.22 8.03 -5.72
C TYR A 37 -15.06 8.84 -6.71
N ARG A 38 -14.81 10.15 -6.82
CA ARG A 38 -15.56 11.05 -7.70
C ARG A 38 -15.40 10.71 -9.19
N ASP A 39 -14.18 10.38 -9.59
CA ASP A 39 -13.82 10.12 -10.98
C ASP A 39 -14.11 8.65 -11.39
N GLY A 40 -14.73 7.84 -10.51
CA GLY A 40 -15.12 6.46 -10.79
C GLY A 40 -13.97 5.45 -10.88
N LYS A 41 -12.71 5.87 -10.63
CA LYS A 41 -11.53 4.99 -10.69
C LYS A 41 -11.58 3.85 -9.67
N LEU A 42 -12.29 4.05 -8.54
CA LEU A 42 -12.51 2.98 -7.57
C LEU A 42 -13.33 1.81 -8.13
N ASP A 43 -14.13 2.03 -9.17
CA ASP A 43 -14.93 0.96 -9.78
C ASP A 43 -14.07 -0.07 -10.50
N LEU A 44 -12.87 0.33 -10.93
CA LEU A 44 -11.88 -0.53 -11.58
C LEU A 44 -11.03 -1.31 -10.58
N ILE A 45 -10.89 -0.80 -9.34
CA ILE A 45 -9.90 -1.28 -8.38
C ILE A 45 -10.55 -2.03 -7.22
N LEU A 46 -11.74 -1.62 -6.78
CA LEU A 46 -12.36 -2.11 -5.55
C LEU A 46 -13.81 -2.54 -5.77
N ALA A 47 -14.19 -3.60 -5.04
CA ALA A 47 -15.57 -4.03 -4.99
C ALA A 47 -16.45 -2.91 -4.38
N PRO A 48 -17.74 -2.82 -4.76
CA PRO A 48 -18.64 -1.73 -4.35
C PRO A 48 -18.65 -1.45 -2.84
N SER A 49 -18.56 -2.50 -2.03
CA SER A 49 -18.57 -2.42 -0.56
C SER A 49 -17.40 -1.63 0.03
N PHE A 50 -16.25 -1.55 -0.67
CA PHE A 50 -15.05 -0.87 -0.17
C PHE A 50 -14.91 0.57 -0.67
N ARG A 51 -15.75 1.00 -1.61
CA ARG A 51 -15.67 2.35 -2.21
C ARG A 51 -16.02 3.44 -1.21
N LEU A 52 -17.09 3.24 -0.42
CA LEU A 52 -17.53 4.16 0.61
C LEU A 52 -16.52 4.29 1.77
N PRO A 53 -16.00 3.20 2.36
CA PRO A 53 -14.94 3.30 3.36
C PRO A 53 -13.72 4.10 2.90
N VAL A 54 -13.28 3.95 1.65
CA VAL A 54 -12.14 4.71 1.11
C VAL A 54 -12.46 6.21 1.02
N LEU A 55 -13.66 6.57 0.59
CA LEU A 55 -14.11 7.97 0.58
C LEU A 55 -14.11 8.56 2.00
N VAL A 56 -14.72 7.85 2.96
CA VAL A 56 -14.78 8.28 4.36
C VAL A 56 -13.37 8.42 4.95
N GLY A 57 -12.48 7.47 4.67
CA GLY A 57 -11.09 7.53 5.08
C GLY A 57 -10.36 8.74 4.49
N GLY A 58 -10.53 9.02 3.19
CA GLY A 58 -9.95 10.20 2.54
C GLY A 58 -10.43 11.51 3.17
N ILE A 59 -11.72 11.62 3.45
CA ILE A 59 -12.30 12.80 4.14
C ILE A 59 -11.74 12.92 5.56
N ALA A 60 -11.67 11.83 6.33
CA ALA A 60 -11.14 11.84 7.68
C ALA A 60 -9.67 12.30 7.70
N VAL A 61 -8.85 11.82 6.77
CA VAL A 61 -7.46 12.28 6.60
C VAL A 61 -7.41 13.77 6.30
N LEU A 62 -8.24 14.28 5.41
CA LEU A 62 -8.30 15.72 5.10
C LEU A 62 -8.70 16.56 6.32
N VAL A 63 -9.62 16.08 7.16
CA VAL A 63 -9.98 16.76 8.41
C VAL A 63 -8.78 16.82 9.37
N VAL A 64 -8.06 15.71 9.56
CA VAL A 64 -6.86 15.68 10.40
C VAL A 64 -5.78 16.61 9.87
N VAL A 65 -5.57 16.65 8.55
CA VAL A 65 -4.64 17.57 7.88
C VAL A 65 -5.03 19.02 8.12
N ALA A 66 -6.32 19.35 8.04
CA ALA A 66 -6.81 20.72 8.30
C ALA A 66 -6.55 21.15 9.76
N VAL A 67 -6.82 20.27 10.72
CA VAL A 67 -6.52 20.53 12.14
C VAL A 67 -5.02 20.74 12.36
N ARG A 68 -4.17 19.89 11.77
CA ARG A 68 -2.70 20.03 11.85
C ARG A 68 -2.22 21.33 11.21
N ALA A 69 -2.75 21.72 10.05
CA ALA A 69 -2.40 22.97 9.40
C ALA A 69 -2.76 24.20 10.26
N VAL A 70 -3.93 24.18 10.92
CA VAL A 70 -4.32 25.25 11.86
C VAL A 70 -3.40 25.30 13.08
N ALA A 71 -3.02 24.15 13.65
CA ALA A 71 -2.10 24.10 14.79
C ALA A 71 -0.73 24.67 14.44
N VAL A 72 -0.14 24.23 13.32
CA VAL A 72 1.17 24.72 12.85
C VAL A 72 1.12 26.21 12.52
N TRP A 73 0.00 26.70 11.95
CA TRP A 73 -0.19 28.12 11.71
C TRP A 73 -0.22 28.94 13.01
N GLN A 74 -0.90 28.44 14.04
CA GLN A 74 -0.94 29.09 15.36
C GLN A 74 0.45 29.10 16.02
N GLU A 75 1.20 28.00 15.94
CA GLU A 75 2.57 27.90 16.46
C GLU A 75 3.55 28.82 15.73
N ALA A 76 3.44 28.94 14.41
CA ALA A 76 4.24 29.87 13.60
C ALA A 76 3.96 31.34 13.97
N GLY A 77 2.71 31.66 14.34
CA GLY A 77 2.34 32.98 14.84
C GLY A 77 2.89 33.30 16.23
N GLN A 78 3.00 32.29 17.10
CA GLN A 78 3.53 32.45 18.47
C GLN A 78 5.06 32.56 18.50
N THR A 79 5.77 31.84 17.64
CA THR A 79 7.25 31.88 17.55
C THR A 79 7.78 33.25 17.09
N HIS A 80 7.05 33.98 16.24
CA HIS A 80 7.38 35.36 15.87
C HIS A 80 7.18 36.37 17.01
N ALA A 81 6.40 36.05 18.06
CA ALA A 81 6.15 36.96 19.18
C ALA A 81 7.31 37.01 20.20
N HIS A 82 8.27 36.07 20.13
CA HIS A 82 9.41 36.01 21.05
C HIS A 82 10.69 36.67 20.53
N ASP A 83 10.67 37.22 19.32
CA ASP A 83 11.85 37.84 18.72
C ASP A 83 11.81 39.36 18.85
N HIS A 84 11.54 39.89 20.05
CA HIS A 84 11.93 41.26 20.46
C HIS A 84 11.93 41.41 21.99
N GLY A 85 13.12 41.31 22.55
CA GLY A 85 13.53 42.13 23.67
C GLY A 85 15.05 42.22 23.62
N PRO A 86 15.67 43.40 23.42
CA PRO A 86 17.09 43.54 23.68
C PRO A 86 17.26 43.21 25.16
N GLN A 87 17.68 41.99 25.47
CA GLN A 87 18.11 41.65 26.81
C GLN A 87 19.42 42.40 27.00
N HIS A 88 19.25 43.59 27.55
CA HIS A 88 20.24 44.37 28.22
C HIS A 88 21.20 43.41 28.93
N HIS A 89 22.47 43.41 28.53
CA HIS A 89 23.56 42.99 29.39
C HIS A 89 23.48 43.87 30.64
N GLY A 90 22.75 43.39 31.64
CA GLY A 90 22.76 43.95 32.98
C GLY A 90 24.13 43.68 33.57
N HIS A 91 25.09 44.55 33.24
CA HIS A 91 26.29 44.70 34.03
C HIS A 91 25.81 45.12 35.42
N HIS A 92 25.76 44.17 36.35
CA HIS A 92 25.56 44.44 37.76
C HIS A 92 26.73 45.29 38.24
N HIS A 93 26.59 46.61 38.15
CA HIS A 93 27.41 47.55 38.89
C HIS A 93 27.00 47.44 40.36
N HIS A 94 27.83 46.77 41.16
CA HIS A 94 27.70 46.79 42.60
C HIS A 94 28.13 48.18 43.10
N GLU A 95 27.18 48.98 43.58
CA GLU A 95 27.48 50.18 44.36
C GLU A 95 27.98 49.76 45.75
N HIS A 96 29.24 50.04 46.05
CA HIS A 96 29.80 49.84 47.38
C HIS A 96 29.38 51.00 48.29
N GLY A 97 28.56 50.71 49.31
CA GLY A 97 28.29 51.64 50.40
C GLY A 97 29.54 51.90 51.25
N PRO A 98 29.70 53.09 51.84
CA PRO A 98 30.85 53.43 52.65
C PRO A 98 30.71 52.78 54.03
N ASP A 99 31.17 51.53 54.18
CA ASP A 99 31.74 50.96 55.42
C ASP A 99 31.86 49.43 55.38
N CYS A 100 32.67 48.90 54.45
CA CYS A 100 33.17 47.52 54.54
C CYS A 100 34.67 47.50 54.28
N GLN A 101 35.45 47.49 55.36
CA GLN A 101 36.89 47.32 55.36
C GLN A 101 37.23 45.83 55.23
N HIS A 102 37.70 45.41 54.05
CA HIS A 102 38.42 44.15 53.89
C HIS A 102 39.79 44.44 53.29
N GLY A 103 40.78 44.56 54.19
CA GLY A 103 42.19 44.71 53.84
C GLY A 103 42.74 43.42 53.24
N HIS A 104 43.29 43.52 52.04
CA HIS A 104 44.15 42.49 51.46
C HIS A 104 45.57 42.63 52.01
N PRO A 105 46.20 41.54 52.46
CA PRO A 105 47.61 41.32 52.27
C PRO A 105 47.78 40.43 51.03
N VAL A 106 48.41 41.02 50.01
CA VAL A 106 49.07 40.35 48.89
C VAL A 106 49.94 39.18 49.40
N HIS A 107 49.65 37.95 48.99
CA HIS A 107 50.57 36.82 49.09
C HIS A 107 51.00 36.36 47.70
N LEU A 108 52.12 36.92 47.25
CA LEU A 108 52.99 36.35 46.23
C LEU A 108 53.78 35.21 46.88
N HIS A 109 53.53 33.97 46.47
CA HIS A 109 54.41 32.86 46.80
C HIS A 109 54.86 32.15 45.52
N ALA A 110 56.02 32.59 45.03
CA ALA A 110 56.94 31.77 44.28
C ALA A 110 57.57 30.75 45.25
N HIS A 111 57.43 29.46 44.96
CA HIS A 111 58.27 28.43 45.58
C HIS A 111 59.08 27.76 44.48
N ASP A 112 60.27 28.32 44.31
CA ASP A 112 61.41 27.74 43.63
C ASP A 112 62.02 26.70 44.60
N HIS A 113 61.87 25.42 44.29
CA HIS A 113 62.58 24.35 44.98
C HIS A 113 63.45 23.60 43.96
N PRO A 114 64.77 23.55 44.18
CA PRO A 114 65.72 23.09 43.18
C PRO A 114 65.65 21.56 43.03
N HIS A 115 65.28 21.10 41.85
CA HIS A 115 65.65 19.78 41.37
C HIS A 115 66.90 19.95 40.51
N GLU A 116 68.07 19.87 41.14
CA GLU A 116 69.33 19.73 40.39
C GLU A 116 69.40 18.33 39.80
N HIS A 117 69.27 18.27 38.47
CA HIS A 117 69.60 17.08 37.69
C HIS A 117 71.12 17.03 37.50
N GLY A 118 71.76 16.03 38.12
CA GLY A 118 73.15 15.65 37.84
C GLY A 118 73.24 14.84 36.53
N PRO A 119 74.36 14.96 35.80
CA PRO A 119 74.47 14.47 34.42
C PRO A 119 74.74 12.97 34.37
N GLU A 120 74.16 12.30 33.36
CA GLU A 120 74.55 10.98 32.85
C GLU A 120 74.61 9.82 33.87
N CYS A 121 73.52 9.08 34.03
CA CYS A 121 73.55 7.69 34.51
C CYS A 121 72.48 6.87 33.78
N ASP A 122 72.92 6.30 32.65
CA ASP A 122 72.30 5.23 31.88
C ASP A 122 72.28 3.94 32.71
N HIS A 123 71.10 3.40 33.04
CA HIS A 123 70.98 2.09 33.68
C HIS A 123 69.82 1.27 33.09
N ASP A 124 70.21 0.54 32.04
CA ASP A 124 69.64 -0.71 31.56
C ASP A 124 69.55 -1.74 32.70
N HIS A 125 68.34 -2.24 32.99
CA HIS A 125 68.15 -3.42 33.85
C HIS A 125 67.09 -4.36 33.28
N ASP A 126 67.63 -5.32 32.52
CA ASP A 126 67.09 -6.64 32.21
C ASP A 126 66.50 -7.35 33.44
N HIS A 127 65.25 -7.80 33.31
CA HIS A 127 64.63 -8.73 34.25
C HIS A 127 64.06 -9.92 33.48
N GLY A 128 64.95 -10.90 33.26
CA GLY A 128 64.64 -12.24 32.80
C GLY A 128 63.71 -13.02 33.75
N HIS A 129 62.86 -13.84 33.12
CA HIS A 129 61.80 -14.64 33.71
C HIS A 129 62.28 -15.95 34.38
N ALA A 130 61.53 -16.43 35.39
CA ALA A 130 61.32 -17.86 35.62
C ALA A 130 59.97 -18.12 36.35
N HIS A 131 59.33 -19.23 35.99
CA HIS A 131 57.89 -19.54 36.06
C HIS A 131 57.41 -20.20 37.36
N ALA A 132 56.12 -20.01 37.71
CA ALA A 132 55.11 -21.08 37.87
C ALA A 132 53.77 -20.52 38.41
N ASP A 133 52.68 -21.18 38.02
CA ASP A 133 51.29 -21.09 38.50
C ASP A 133 50.34 -20.05 37.87
N ASP A 134 49.63 -20.56 36.85
CA ASP A 134 48.18 -20.50 36.66
C ASP A 134 47.42 -19.42 37.46
N ARG A 135 47.06 -18.33 36.77
CA ARG A 135 45.71 -17.72 36.85
C ARG A 135 45.53 -16.66 35.78
N VAL A 136 44.50 -16.87 34.96
CA VAL A 136 44.03 -16.01 33.89
C VAL A 136 43.46 -14.70 34.48
N HIS A 137 44.16 -13.58 34.29
CA HIS A 137 43.60 -12.24 34.47
C HIS A 137 43.86 -11.41 33.21
N ALA A 138 42.83 -11.31 32.37
CA ALA A 138 42.80 -10.43 31.21
C ALA A 138 42.56 -8.99 31.70
N HIS A 139 43.56 -8.13 31.54
CA HIS A 139 43.39 -6.69 31.64
C HIS A 139 42.93 -6.16 30.28
N HIS A 140 41.71 -5.62 30.25
CA HIS A 140 41.19 -4.90 29.10
C HIS A 140 41.62 -3.43 29.19
N ASP A 141 42.50 -3.01 28.27
CA ASP A 141 42.73 -1.61 27.96
C ASP A 141 41.52 -1.08 27.18
N HIS A 142 40.81 -0.12 27.77
CA HIS A 142 39.76 0.62 27.09
C HIS A 142 40.37 1.86 26.43
N ASP A 143 40.84 1.68 25.19
CA ASP A 143 41.04 2.78 24.25
C ASP A 143 39.65 3.26 23.80
N HIS A 144 39.26 4.47 24.21
CA HIS A 144 38.04 5.10 23.75
C HIS A 144 38.31 5.77 22.41
N SER A 145 38.31 4.97 21.34
CA SER A 145 38.08 5.51 20.00
C SER A 145 36.66 6.08 19.97
N HIS A 146 36.56 7.40 20.01
CA HIS A 146 35.32 8.10 19.69
C HIS A 146 35.05 7.89 18.20
N ASP A 147 34.31 6.82 17.89
CA ASP A 147 33.57 6.74 16.64
C ASP A 147 32.57 7.89 16.66
N ASP A 148 32.93 8.93 15.92
CA ASP A 148 32.07 10.04 15.53
C ASP A 148 30.93 9.48 14.66
N HIS A 149 29.91 8.93 15.32
CA HIS A 149 28.67 8.52 14.69
C HIS A 149 27.84 9.76 14.35
N GLY A 150 28.26 10.46 13.29
CA GLY A 150 27.48 11.47 12.61
C GLY A 150 26.14 10.90 12.13
N HIS A 151 25.09 11.21 12.89
CA HIS A 151 23.70 10.88 12.58
C HIS A 151 23.23 11.58 11.29
N SER A 152 23.32 10.88 10.15
CA SER A 152 22.72 11.29 8.86
C SER A 152 21.43 10.52 8.53
N HIS A 153 20.88 9.80 9.50
CA HIS A 153 19.75 8.88 9.30
C HIS A 153 18.36 9.54 9.27
N ASP A 154 18.19 10.78 9.72
CA ASP A 154 16.87 11.40 9.79
C ASP A 154 16.33 11.81 8.42
N LEU A 155 17.16 12.42 7.59
CA LEU A 155 16.70 12.94 6.30
C LEU A 155 16.35 11.80 5.31
N ALA A 156 17.11 10.70 5.33
CA ALA A 156 16.85 9.53 4.50
C ALA A 156 15.49 8.88 4.84
N TRP A 157 15.14 8.83 6.13
CA TRP A 157 13.87 8.27 6.58
C TRP A 157 12.68 9.17 6.21
N VAL A 158 12.81 10.49 6.38
CA VAL A 158 11.80 11.45 5.94
C VAL A 158 11.55 11.31 4.43
N PHE A 159 12.61 11.25 3.61
CA PHE A 159 12.47 11.05 2.17
C PHE A 159 11.84 9.70 1.81
N ALA A 160 12.24 8.61 2.46
CA ALA A 160 11.65 7.29 2.22
C ALA A 160 10.14 7.29 2.54
N ARG A 161 9.74 7.84 3.69
CA ARG A 161 8.33 8.00 4.09
C ARG A 161 7.55 8.81 3.05
N MET A 162 8.14 9.91 2.59
CA MET A 162 7.50 10.79 1.61
C MET A 162 7.37 10.13 0.24
N MET A 163 8.37 9.37 -0.19
CA MET A 163 8.29 8.60 -1.43
C MET A 163 7.15 7.58 -1.38
N VAL A 164 7.01 6.86 -0.26
CA VAL A 164 5.93 5.86 -0.07
C VAL A 164 4.55 6.52 -0.06
N LEU A 165 4.38 7.63 0.66
CA LEU A 165 3.09 8.34 0.74
C LEU A 165 2.73 9.08 -0.56
N PHE A 166 3.74 9.60 -1.28
CA PHE A 166 3.53 10.29 -2.55
C PHE A 166 3.30 9.31 -3.71
N PHE A 167 3.74 8.05 -3.61
CA PHE A 167 3.61 7.08 -4.69
C PHE A 167 2.18 6.89 -5.20
N PRO A 168 1.13 6.67 -4.36
CA PRO A 168 -0.26 6.64 -4.82
C PRO A 168 -0.72 7.93 -5.49
N VAL A 169 -0.26 9.09 -5.01
CA VAL A 169 -0.57 10.40 -5.60
C VAL A 169 0.04 10.50 -7.00
N ALA A 170 1.32 10.14 -7.15
CA ALA A 170 1.99 10.12 -8.44
C ALA A 170 1.29 9.18 -9.44
N LEU A 171 0.94 7.95 -9.02
CA LEU A 171 0.21 7.00 -9.86
C LEU A 171 -1.14 7.56 -10.33
N TYR A 172 -1.85 8.25 -9.44
CA TYR A 172 -3.11 8.90 -9.77
C TYR A 172 -2.93 10.00 -10.82
N LEU A 173 -1.90 10.85 -10.66
CA LEU A 173 -1.59 11.95 -11.58
C LEU A 173 -1.13 11.47 -12.95
N ILE A 174 -0.36 10.38 -13.01
CA ILE A 174 0.04 9.71 -14.26
C ILE A 174 -1.16 9.00 -14.92
N GLY A 175 -2.24 8.77 -14.17
CA GLY A 175 -3.45 8.12 -14.68
C GLY A 175 -3.30 6.60 -14.82
N VAL A 176 -2.45 5.97 -14.02
CA VAL A 176 -2.15 4.53 -14.11
C VAL A 176 -3.37 3.61 -13.93
N PRO A 177 -4.41 3.96 -13.16
CA PRO A 177 -5.68 3.22 -13.20
C PRO A 177 -6.69 3.89 -14.14
N ASN A 178 -6.43 3.89 -15.45
CA ASN A 178 -7.33 4.48 -16.46
C ASN A 178 -8.16 3.46 -17.26
N ALA A 179 -7.88 2.17 -17.12
CA ALA A 179 -8.58 1.12 -17.85
C ALA A 179 -8.71 -0.15 -16.99
N GLY A 180 -9.72 -0.97 -17.32
CA GLY A 180 -9.83 -2.33 -16.82
C GLY A 180 -8.74 -3.24 -17.39
N PHE A 181 -8.89 -4.56 -17.22
CA PHE A 181 -7.90 -5.51 -17.73
C PHE A 181 -7.78 -5.46 -19.26
N SER A 182 -6.55 -5.61 -19.75
CA SER A 182 -6.32 -5.78 -21.19
C SER A 182 -6.95 -7.08 -21.69
N ALA A 183 -7.35 -7.10 -22.97
CA ALA A 183 -7.91 -8.28 -23.60
C ALA A 183 -6.97 -9.50 -23.48
N ASP A 184 -5.66 -9.29 -23.64
CA ASP A 184 -4.65 -10.35 -23.50
C ASP A 184 -4.60 -10.93 -22.08
N ARG A 185 -4.71 -10.07 -21.05
CA ARG A 185 -4.74 -10.51 -19.65
C ARG A 185 -6.00 -11.33 -19.36
N ILE A 186 -7.15 -10.90 -19.87
CA ILE A 186 -8.41 -11.64 -19.74
C ILE A 186 -8.30 -12.99 -20.46
N ALA A 187 -7.80 -13.02 -21.71
CA ALA A 187 -7.60 -14.26 -22.46
C ALA A 187 -6.71 -15.25 -21.71
N LYS A 188 -5.62 -14.76 -21.08
CA LYS A 188 -4.75 -15.59 -20.23
C LYS A 188 -5.47 -16.14 -19.00
N MET A 189 -6.33 -15.37 -18.34
CA MET A 189 -7.14 -15.84 -17.20
C MET A 189 -8.21 -16.85 -17.61
N LEU A 190 -8.79 -16.67 -18.79
CA LEU A 190 -9.76 -17.61 -19.35
C LEU A 190 -9.12 -18.96 -19.65
N GLY A 191 -7.86 -18.97 -20.08
CA GLY A 191 -7.10 -20.19 -20.35
C GLY A 191 -7.56 -20.92 -21.62
N ASN A 192 -6.89 -22.03 -21.92
CA ASN A 192 -7.11 -22.83 -23.14
C ASN A 192 -8.04 -24.01 -22.85
N ASP A 193 -9.33 -23.72 -22.63
CA ASP A 193 -10.32 -24.77 -22.47
C ASP A 193 -10.52 -25.51 -23.81
N GLN A 194 -10.47 -26.84 -23.79
CA GLN A 194 -10.73 -27.66 -24.97
C GLN A 194 -12.24 -27.74 -25.25
N ALA A 195 -12.62 -28.01 -26.50
CA ALA A 195 -14.01 -28.21 -26.88
C ALA A 195 -14.64 -29.41 -26.14
N LEU A 196 -15.87 -29.26 -25.66
CA LEU A 196 -16.66 -30.35 -25.12
C LEU A 196 -17.22 -31.14 -26.31
N ASN A 197 -16.83 -32.41 -26.43
CA ASN A 197 -17.37 -33.31 -27.46
C ASN A 197 -18.77 -33.83 -27.08
N VAL A 198 -19.70 -32.92 -26.79
CA VAL A 198 -21.07 -33.21 -26.32
C VAL A 198 -22.07 -32.74 -27.36
N SER A 199 -22.89 -33.65 -27.90
CA SER A 199 -24.00 -33.29 -28.80
C SER A 199 -25.21 -32.78 -28.02
N ILE A 200 -25.96 -31.84 -28.59
CA ILE A 200 -27.17 -31.26 -28.01
C ILE A 200 -28.40 -31.49 -28.90
N ASP A 201 -28.96 -32.69 -28.81
CA ASP A 201 -30.04 -33.12 -29.71
C ASP A 201 -31.41 -32.61 -29.28
N ASN A 202 -31.79 -32.74 -28.01
CA ASN A 202 -33.07 -32.27 -27.48
C ASN A 202 -32.83 -31.10 -26.55
N VAL A 203 -33.17 -29.86 -26.92
CA VAL A 203 -32.95 -28.66 -26.08
C VAL A 203 -34.30 -28.10 -25.66
N ALA A 204 -34.50 -27.88 -24.37
CA ALA A 204 -35.70 -27.26 -23.83
C ALA A 204 -35.86 -25.84 -24.39
N THR A 205 -37.08 -25.51 -24.83
CA THR A 205 -37.44 -24.19 -25.35
C THR A 205 -38.65 -23.64 -24.59
N GLY A 206 -38.70 -22.33 -24.39
CA GLY A 206 -39.77 -21.70 -23.62
C GLY A 206 -39.37 -20.32 -23.08
N GLU A 207 -40.19 -19.78 -22.18
CA GLU A 207 -39.83 -18.61 -21.39
C GLU A 207 -38.65 -18.94 -20.47
N GLY A 208 -37.64 -18.08 -20.48
CA GLY A 208 -36.43 -18.26 -19.68
C GLY A 208 -36.36 -17.24 -18.55
N SER A 209 -35.76 -17.64 -17.43
CA SER A 209 -35.41 -16.72 -16.34
C SER A 209 -34.02 -16.13 -16.56
N VAL A 210 -33.82 -14.87 -16.18
CA VAL A 210 -32.47 -14.28 -16.14
C VAL A 210 -31.65 -15.00 -15.06
N LEU A 211 -30.46 -15.47 -15.43
CA LEU A 211 -29.53 -16.17 -14.54
C LEU A 211 -28.25 -15.36 -14.37
N SER A 212 -27.57 -15.58 -13.24
CA SER A 212 -26.26 -15.03 -12.95
C SER A 212 -25.17 -16.08 -13.22
N PHE A 213 -23.96 -15.62 -13.55
CA PHE A 213 -22.79 -16.50 -13.65
C PHE A 213 -22.46 -17.12 -12.31
N ASN A 214 -22.62 -16.36 -11.22
CA ASN A 214 -22.35 -16.83 -9.88
C ASN A 214 -23.28 -18.01 -9.50
N ASP A 215 -24.58 -17.91 -9.77
CA ASP A 215 -25.52 -19.00 -9.46
C ASP A 215 -25.19 -20.28 -10.22
N LEU A 216 -24.80 -20.16 -11.50
CA LEU A 216 -24.43 -21.31 -12.33
C LEU A 216 -23.09 -21.93 -11.90
N ASN A 217 -22.11 -21.11 -11.54
CA ASN A 217 -20.81 -21.60 -11.07
C ASN A 217 -20.94 -22.21 -9.66
N ASP A 218 -21.74 -21.62 -8.77
CA ASP A 218 -22.02 -22.18 -7.44
C ASP A 218 -22.77 -23.52 -7.56
N ALA A 219 -23.77 -23.60 -8.46
CA ALA A 219 -24.51 -24.84 -8.72
C ALA A 219 -23.64 -25.95 -9.33
N ALA A 220 -22.49 -25.63 -9.92
CA ALA A 220 -21.55 -26.63 -10.38
C ALA A 220 -20.92 -27.45 -9.23
N TYR A 221 -20.83 -26.86 -8.03
CA TYR A 221 -20.30 -27.47 -6.81
C TYR A 221 -21.38 -27.97 -5.84
N ASP A 222 -22.62 -27.53 -6.02
CA ASP A 222 -23.76 -27.85 -5.13
C ASP A 222 -24.82 -28.67 -5.88
N GLU A 223 -25.03 -29.91 -5.45
CA GLU A 223 -25.98 -30.84 -6.06
C GLU A 223 -27.43 -30.36 -6.00
N SER A 224 -27.86 -29.77 -4.89
CA SER A 224 -29.24 -29.31 -4.75
C SER A 224 -29.52 -28.15 -5.70
N LYS A 225 -28.59 -27.20 -5.82
CA LYS A 225 -28.69 -26.10 -6.78
C LYS A 225 -28.62 -26.61 -8.23
N ARG A 226 -27.79 -27.62 -8.49
CA ARG A 226 -27.68 -28.26 -9.80
C ARG A 226 -29.02 -28.84 -10.26
N GLU A 227 -29.68 -29.59 -9.39
CA GLU A 227 -31.01 -30.16 -9.67
C GLU A 227 -32.07 -29.07 -9.85
N ALA A 228 -32.00 -28.00 -9.06
CA ALA A 228 -32.94 -26.90 -9.14
C ALA A 228 -32.81 -26.08 -10.44
N LEU A 229 -31.64 -26.01 -11.05
CA LEU A 229 -31.38 -25.23 -12.27
C LEU A 229 -31.32 -26.09 -13.54
N GLY A 230 -30.93 -27.35 -13.43
CA GLY A 230 -30.81 -28.27 -14.56
C GLY A 230 -32.14 -28.45 -15.32
N GLY A 231 -32.07 -28.40 -16.64
CA GLY A 231 -33.22 -28.56 -17.54
C GLY A 231 -34.12 -27.32 -17.65
N LYS A 232 -33.87 -26.24 -16.89
CA LYS A 232 -34.60 -24.97 -17.03
C LYS A 232 -34.04 -24.13 -18.17
N VAL A 233 -34.90 -23.31 -18.78
CA VAL A 233 -34.47 -22.32 -19.76
C VAL A 233 -33.94 -21.10 -19.02
N GLY A 234 -32.68 -20.77 -19.26
CA GLY A 234 -31.98 -19.62 -18.69
C GLY A 234 -31.63 -18.58 -19.75
N ILE A 235 -31.59 -17.32 -19.32
CA ILE A 235 -31.05 -16.21 -20.09
C ILE A 235 -29.79 -15.74 -19.38
N LEU A 236 -28.65 -15.79 -20.07
CA LEU A 236 -27.35 -15.38 -19.55
C LEU A 236 -26.76 -14.29 -20.44
N VAL A 237 -26.15 -13.27 -19.84
CA VAL A 237 -25.56 -12.16 -20.58
C VAL A 237 -24.11 -11.97 -20.17
N GLY A 238 -23.18 -12.13 -21.10
CA GLY A 238 -21.76 -11.99 -20.81
C GLY A 238 -20.96 -11.70 -22.07
N ARG A 239 -19.64 -11.69 -21.91
CA ARG A 239 -18.70 -11.50 -23.02
C ARG A 239 -18.48 -12.81 -23.75
N PHE A 240 -18.55 -12.76 -25.07
CA PHE A 240 -18.31 -13.89 -25.96
C PHE A 240 -16.81 -14.22 -26.02
N ASP A 241 -16.48 -15.50 -25.97
CA ASP A 241 -15.15 -15.99 -26.31
C ASP A 241 -15.24 -17.34 -27.03
N ARG A 242 -14.60 -17.45 -28.20
CA ARG A 242 -14.74 -18.62 -29.09
C ARG A 242 -13.85 -19.77 -28.62
N ILE A 243 -14.39 -20.99 -28.69
CA ILE A 243 -13.64 -22.23 -28.40
C ILE A 243 -13.59 -23.13 -29.63
N GLY A 244 -14.71 -23.27 -30.34
CA GLY A 244 -14.81 -24.00 -31.60
C GLY A 244 -15.93 -23.46 -32.47
N ASP A 245 -16.33 -24.24 -33.48
CA ASP A 245 -17.39 -23.82 -34.42
C ASP A 245 -18.77 -23.81 -33.76
N LYS A 246 -19.07 -24.85 -32.99
CA LYS A 246 -20.36 -25.08 -32.33
C LYS A 246 -20.32 -24.83 -30.81
N GLU A 247 -19.24 -24.22 -30.36
CA GLU A 247 -19.00 -24.01 -28.96
C GLU A 247 -18.23 -22.72 -28.70
N PHE A 248 -18.72 -21.99 -27.71
CA PHE A 248 -18.08 -20.80 -27.19
C PHE A 248 -18.33 -20.74 -25.68
N ARG A 249 -17.67 -19.83 -24.99
CA ARG A 249 -17.97 -19.52 -23.59
C ARG A 249 -18.48 -18.11 -23.48
N LEU A 250 -19.40 -17.91 -22.55
CA LEU A 250 -19.61 -16.59 -21.99
C LEU A 250 -18.81 -16.45 -20.73
N TYR A 251 -18.34 -15.24 -20.45
CA TYR A 251 -17.71 -14.92 -19.19
C TYR A 251 -18.13 -13.55 -18.65
N ARG A 252 -18.06 -13.42 -17.33
CA ARG A 252 -18.06 -12.15 -16.60
C ARG A 252 -16.97 -12.16 -15.55
N LEU A 253 -16.52 -10.98 -15.13
CA LEU A 253 -15.51 -10.85 -14.11
C LEU A 253 -16.19 -10.73 -12.74
N LYS A 254 -15.66 -11.42 -11.73
CA LYS A 254 -16.08 -11.28 -10.33
C LYS A 254 -14.92 -10.73 -9.52
N MET A 255 -15.18 -9.70 -8.73
CA MET A 255 -14.22 -9.09 -7.80
C MET A 255 -14.78 -9.20 -6.38
N THR A 256 -13.99 -9.70 -5.42
CA THR A 256 -14.45 -9.84 -4.03
C THR A 256 -14.01 -8.66 -3.17
N CYS A 257 -12.75 -8.24 -3.30
CA CYS A 257 -12.16 -7.14 -2.54
C CYS A 257 -11.47 -6.11 -3.43
N CYS A 258 -10.66 -6.53 -4.41
CA CYS A 258 -9.92 -5.62 -5.27
C CYS A 258 -9.54 -6.25 -6.63
N ALA A 259 -9.15 -5.45 -7.62
CA ALA A 259 -8.79 -5.92 -8.95
C ALA A 259 -7.80 -7.10 -8.98
N ALA A 260 -6.89 -7.19 -8.00
CA ALA A 260 -5.95 -8.31 -7.91
C ALA A 260 -6.64 -9.67 -7.72
N ASP A 261 -7.82 -9.71 -7.10
CA ASP A 261 -8.58 -10.92 -6.84
C ASP A 261 -9.60 -11.26 -7.94
N THR A 262 -9.64 -10.47 -9.01
CA THR A 262 -10.63 -10.64 -10.04
C THR A 262 -10.45 -11.98 -10.75
N VAL A 263 -11.51 -12.77 -10.79
CA VAL A 263 -11.57 -14.06 -11.48
C VAL A 263 -12.67 -14.08 -12.53
N PRO A 264 -12.47 -14.75 -13.68
CA PRO A 264 -13.52 -14.94 -14.66
C PRO A 264 -14.46 -16.06 -14.22
N LEU A 265 -15.75 -15.74 -14.11
CA LEU A 265 -16.80 -16.76 -14.05
C LEU A 265 -17.17 -17.14 -15.48
N LYS A 266 -17.17 -18.44 -15.77
CA LYS A 266 -17.31 -18.95 -17.14
C LYS A 266 -18.52 -19.88 -17.22
N VAL A 267 -19.21 -19.84 -18.36
CA VAL A 267 -20.27 -20.80 -18.71
C VAL A 267 -20.09 -21.21 -20.16
N ARG A 268 -20.14 -22.52 -20.44
CA ARG A 268 -20.00 -23.04 -21.81
C ARG A 268 -21.32 -22.94 -22.53
N ILE A 269 -21.27 -22.55 -23.79
CA ILE A 269 -22.45 -22.48 -24.65
C ILE A 269 -22.26 -23.44 -25.81
N LEU A 270 -23.18 -24.38 -25.95
CA LEU A 270 -23.21 -25.35 -27.04
C LEU A 270 -24.32 -24.99 -28.01
N THR A 271 -24.03 -25.07 -29.31
CA THR A 271 -24.99 -24.82 -30.39
C THR A 271 -25.06 -26.02 -31.34
N ARG A 272 -26.19 -26.18 -32.03
CA ARG A 272 -26.33 -27.25 -33.05
C ARG A 272 -25.60 -26.89 -34.34
N THR A 273 -25.59 -25.60 -34.67
CA THR A 273 -25.00 -25.00 -35.87
C THR A 273 -23.79 -24.15 -35.52
N ALA A 274 -22.89 -23.98 -36.49
CA ALA A 274 -21.70 -23.17 -36.29
C ALA A 274 -22.06 -21.69 -36.07
N VAL A 275 -21.46 -21.06 -35.06
CA VAL A 275 -21.68 -19.65 -34.72
C VAL A 275 -20.63 -18.80 -35.44
N THR A 276 -21.08 -17.87 -36.29
CA THR A 276 -20.21 -16.92 -36.99
C THR A 276 -20.64 -15.47 -36.71
N GLY A 277 -19.74 -14.51 -36.91
CA GLY A 277 -20.06 -13.08 -36.80
C GLY A 277 -19.96 -12.44 -35.41
N PHE A 278 -19.42 -13.13 -34.40
CA PHE A 278 -19.12 -12.55 -33.07
C PHE A 278 -17.62 -12.47 -32.83
N ASN A 279 -17.18 -11.35 -32.25
CA ASN A 279 -15.79 -11.14 -31.85
C ASN A 279 -15.59 -11.47 -30.37
N SER A 280 -14.37 -11.88 -29.99
CA SER A 280 -14.05 -12.10 -28.58
C SER A 280 -14.18 -10.79 -27.79
N GLY A 281 -14.77 -10.85 -26.59
CA GLY A 281 -15.08 -9.71 -25.74
C GLY A 281 -16.39 -8.98 -26.06
N GLU A 282 -17.10 -9.38 -27.11
CA GLU A 282 -18.39 -8.78 -27.48
C GLU A 282 -19.49 -9.17 -26.49
N TRP A 283 -20.36 -8.23 -26.14
CA TRP A 283 -21.47 -8.49 -25.21
C TRP A 283 -22.63 -9.20 -25.91
N VAL A 284 -22.96 -10.38 -25.40
CA VAL A 284 -23.96 -11.26 -25.99
C VAL A 284 -24.92 -11.76 -24.92
N ARG A 285 -26.21 -11.71 -25.24
CA ARG A 285 -27.30 -12.35 -24.50
C ARG A 285 -27.60 -13.69 -25.17
N VAL A 286 -27.54 -14.76 -24.38
CA VAL A 286 -27.85 -16.12 -24.80
C VAL A 286 -29.05 -16.63 -24.02
N LYS A 287 -30.01 -17.23 -24.72
CA LYS A 287 -31.11 -17.99 -24.12
C LYS A 287 -30.97 -19.47 -24.50
N GLY A 288 -31.10 -20.35 -23.51
CA GLY A 288 -31.01 -21.80 -23.75
C GLY A 288 -31.26 -22.61 -22.50
N GLU A 289 -31.19 -23.93 -22.64
CA GLU A 289 -31.37 -24.86 -21.52
C GLU A 289 -30.09 -24.97 -20.69
N VAL A 290 -30.22 -24.84 -19.37
CA VAL A 290 -29.11 -25.03 -18.43
C VAL A 290 -28.87 -26.52 -18.21
N ARG A 291 -27.61 -26.93 -18.36
CA ARG A 291 -27.10 -28.28 -18.12
C ARG A 291 -25.83 -28.22 -17.31
N PHE A 292 -25.54 -29.34 -16.66
CA PHE A 292 -24.30 -29.52 -15.93
C PHE A 292 -23.64 -30.78 -16.46
N VAL A 293 -22.49 -30.61 -17.10
CA VAL A 293 -21.74 -31.70 -17.71
C VAL A 293 -20.54 -32.01 -16.84
N GLN A 294 -20.35 -33.27 -16.47
CA GLN A 294 -19.16 -33.70 -15.76
C GLN A 294 -17.95 -33.65 -16.68
N GLN A 295 -16.86 -33.01 -16.24
CA GLN A 295 -15.64 -32.95 -17.04
C GLN A 295 -14.96 -34.34 -17.09
N PRO A 296 -14.47 -34.79 -18.26
CA PRO A 296 -13.76 -36.06 -18.37
C PRO A 296 -12.59 -36.13 -17.39
N GLY A 297 -12.58 -37.16 -16.52
CA GLY A 297 -11.52 -37.36 -15.53
C GLY A 297 -11.62 -36.47 -14.28
N SER A 298 -12.71 -35.73 -14.09
CA SER A 298 -12.96 -34.89 -12.90
C SER A 298 -14.31 -35.23 -12.28
N THR A 299 -14.43 -35.03 -10.97
CA THR A 299 -15.73 -35.04 -10.25
C THR A 299 -16.46 -33.69 -10.34
N GLN A 300 -15.83 -32.69 -10.95
CA GLN A 300 -16.40 -31.36 -11.11
C GLN A 300 -17.37 -31.33 -12.30
N TYR A 301 -18.52 -30.73 -12.06
CA TYR A 301 -19.47 -30.38 -13.10
C TYR A 301 -19.11 -29.02 -13.68
N LEU A 302 -19.44 -28.82 -14.95
CA LEU A 302 -19.29 -27.55 -15.65
C LEU A 302 -20.68 -27.06 -16.07
N PRO A 303 -21.04 -25.80 -15.80
CA PRO A 303 -22.29 -25.24 -16.28
C PRO A 303 -22.21 -25.03 -17.79
N VAL A 304 -23.21 -25.56 -18.49
CA VAL A 304 -23.36 -25.50 -19.94
C VAL A 304 -24.75 -24.97 -20.25
N ILE A 305 -24.88 -24.04 -21.20
CA ILE A 305 -26.16 -23.67 -21.78
C ILE A 305 -26.24 -24.25 -23.19
N ALA A 306 -27.21 -25.13 -23.42
CA ALA A 306 -27.51 -25.67 -24.74
C ALA A 306 -28.49 -24.74 -25.46
N VAL A 307 -28.12 -24.27 -26.64
CA VAL A 307 -28.91 -23.31 -27.42
C VAL A 307 -29.50 -24.01 -28.64
N ALA A 308 -30.82 -23.92 -28.79
CA ALA A 308 -31.56 -24.57 -29.86
C ALA A 308 -31.43 -23.84 -31.21
N ASP A 309 -31.50 -22.51 -31.19
CA ASP A 309 -31.52 -21.64 -32.37
C ASP A 309 -30.53 -20.47 -32.21
N LEU A 310 -29.83 -20.10 -33.28
CA LEU A 310 -28.94 -18.94 -33.30
C LEU A 310 -29.68 -17.62 -33.06
N ALA A 311 -30.99 -17.55 -33.32
CA ALA A 311 -31.81 -16.38 -33.00
C ALA A 311 -31.87 -16.05 -31.50
N ASP A 312 -31.55 -17.04 -30.64
CA ASP A 312 -31.47 -16.90 -29.19
C ASP A 312 -30.11 -16.36 -28.71
N ILE A 313 -29.22 -16.03 -29.65
CA ILE A 313 -27.92 -15.39 -29.42
C ILE A 313 -27.99 -13.98 -30.00
N GLN A 314 -28.05 -12.97 -29.14
CA GLN A 314 -28.27 -11.58 -29.53
C GLN A 314 -27.18 -10.68 -28.96
N ARG A 315 -26.71 -9.72 -29.77
CA ARG A 315 -25.85 -8.64 -29.28
C ARG A 315 -26.63 -7.76 -28.31
N THR A 316 -25.96 -7.29 -27.28
CA THR A 316 -26.52 -6.36 -26.31
C THR A 316 -25.58 -5.18 -26.10
N PRO A 317 -26.07 -4.01 -25.67
CA PRO A 317 -25.21 -2.95 -25.16
C PRO A 317 -24.28 -3.48 -24.05
N ALA A 318 -23.13 -2.85 -23.91
CA ALA A 318 -22.21 -3.17 -22.84
C ALA A 318 -22.90 -3.02 -21.48
N LEU A 319 -22.75 -4.05 -20.63
CA LEU A 319 -23.20 -4.04 -19.25
C LEU A 319 -22.01 -3.76 -18.33
N ASN A 320 -22.27 -3.72 -17.02
CA ASN A 320 -21.21 -3.65 -16.02
C ASN A 320 -20.23 -4.83 -16.20
N GLU A 321 -18.94 -4.51 -16.29
CA GLU A 321 -17.85 -5.47 -16.45
C GLU A 321 -17.88 -6.55 -15.34
N TYR A 322 -18.23 -6.11 -14.12
CA TYR A 322 -18.27 -6.96 -12.93
C TYR A 322 -19.69 -7.43 -12.63
N GLU A 323 -19.78 -8.71 -12.29
CA GLU A 323 -20.96 -9.31 -11.64
C GLU A 323 -20.88 -9.20 -10.12
#